data_AF-A0A936QAJ9-F1
#
_entry.id   AF-A0A936QAJ9-F1
#
_cell.length_a   1.000
_cell.length_b   1.000
_cell.length_c   1.000
_cell.angle_alpha   90.00
_cell.angle_beta   90.00
_cell.angle_gamma   90.00
#
_symmetry.space_group_name_H-M   'P 1'
#
loop_
_entity.id
_entity.type
_entity.pdbx_description
1 polymer ?
#
loop_
_entity_poly.entity_id
_entity_poly.type
_entity_poly.pdbx_seq_one_letter_code
_entity_poly.pdbx_strand_id
1 'polypeptide(L)'
;MTTAESYVESVLARLPRSTPLREQIAMELKGHIAERLGNGGPLEEILRQLGDPARLAESYLGAVPLVSAPLGRRVVAKLVDAGVVLGAAGSLSILADRVGLFGGRDVVFVVAFGVSALAFFAYTVWAEYRYGATVGKSLAGLRVVRESGASIGLGQAVVRQLPHLLSLSVIDVVFALFTEKKQRAFEVLSRSRVVVR
;
A
#
# COMPACT_ATOMS: atom_id res chain seq x y z
N MET A 1 -22.46 -18.74 6.66
CA MET A 1 -21.77 -19.40 7.79
C MET A 1 -20.28 -19.19 7.61
N THR A 2 -19.58 -18.69 8.63
CA THR A 2 -18.11 -18.55 8.59
C THR A 2 -17.47 -19.93 8.67
N THR A 3 -16.71 -20.30 7.64
CA THR A 3 -15.92 -21.53 7.62
C THR A 3 -14.53 -21.26 8.19
N ALA A 4 -13.83 -22.32 8.62
CA ALA A 4 -12.43 -22.23 9.03
C ALA A 4 -11.55 -21.59 7.94
N GLU A 5 -11.78 -21.97 6.68
CA GLU A 5 -11.07 -21.42 5.52
C GLU A 5 -11.35 -19.92 5.34
N SER A 6 -12.62 -19.51 5.37
CA SER A 6 -13.01 -18.10 5.24
C SER A 6 -12.44 -17.24 6.38
N TYR A 7 -12.34 -17.78 7.59
CA TYR A 7 -11.69 -17.10 8.72
C TYR A 7 -10.19 -16.90 8.47
N VAL A 8 -9.48 -17.97 8.09
CA VAL A 8 -8.05 -17.90 7.77
C VAL A 8 -7.82 -16.91 6.62
N GLU A 9 -8.59 -16.99 5.54
CA GLU A 9 -8.51 -16.03 4.43
C GLU A 9 -8.71 -14.58 4.88
N SER A 10 -9.64 -14.34 5.82
CA SER A 10 -9.91 -13.02 6.39
C SER A 10 -8.71 -12.48 7.18
N VAL A 11 -8.04 -13.32 7.96
CA VAL A 11 -6.78 -12.97 8.66
C VAL A 11 -5.69 -12.66 7.63
N LEU A 12 -5.48 -13.58 6.69
CA LEU A 12 -4.44 -13.43 5.68
C LEU A 12 -4.67 -12.20 4.81
N ALA A 13 -5.90 -11.82 4.48
CA ALA A 13 -6.21 -10.60 3.70
C ALA A 13 -5.66 -9.30 4.34
N ARG A 14 -5.42 -9.30 5.66
CA ARG A 14 -4.84 -8.16 6.40
C ARG A 14 -3.32 -8.17 6.43
N LEU A 15 -2.69 -9.31 6.15
CA LEU A 15 -1.24 -9.44 6.12
C LEU A 15 -0.65 -8.93 4.80
N PRO A 16 0.55 -8.31 4.82
CA PRO A 16 1.23 -7.91 3.58
C PRO A 16 1.50 -9.12 2.68
N ARG A 17 1.05 -9.05 1.42
CA ARG A 17 1.07 -10.17 0.47
C ARG A 17 2.46 -10.74 0.16
N SER A 18 3.51 -9.93 0.30
CA SER A 18 4.88 -10.29 -0.08
C SER A 18 5.71 -10.89 1.06
N THR A 19 5.12 -11.23 2.21
CA THR A 19 5.88 -11.66 3.39
C THR A 19 5.81 -13.19 3.54
N PRO A 20 6.95 -13.90 3.71
CA PRO A 20 6.97 -15.35 4.01
C PRO A 20 6.13 -15.73 5.24
N LEU A 21 6.06 -14.79 6.19
CA LEU A 21 5.23 -14.88 7.40
C LEU A 21 3.75 -15.22 7.10
N ARG A 22 3.23 -14.81 5.94
CA ARG A 22 1.84 -15.09 5.55
C ARG A 22 1.58 -16.59 5.42
N GLU A 23 2.50 -17.33 4.81
CA GLU A 23 2.37 -18.78 4.62
C GLU A 23 2.54 -19.51 5.95
N GLN A 24 3.49 -19.07 6.77
CA GLN A 24 3.70 -19.61 8.11
C GLN A 24 2.45 -19.45 8.99
N ILE A 25 1.89 -18.24 9.06
CA ILE A 25 0.65 -17.98 9.81
C ILE A 25 -0.53 -18.78 9.25
N ALA A 26 -0.63 -18.93 7.92
CA ALA A 26 -1.68 -19.74 7.32
C ALA A 26 -1.60 -21.21 7.77
N MET A 27 -0.39 -21.79 7.77
CA MET A 27 -0.18 -23.17 8.21
C MET A 27 -0.46 -23.32 9.71
N GLU A 28 0.04 -22.40 10.53
CA GLU A 28 -0.16 -22.41 11.99
C GLU A 28 -1.66 -22.32 12.35
N LEU A 29 -2.39 -21.36 11.77
CA LEU A 29 -3.81 -21.19 12.04
C LEU A 29 -4.64 -22.39 11.58
N LYS A 30 -4.34 -22.93 10.39
CA LYS A 30 -5.00 -24.14 9.90
C LYS A 30 -4.73 -25.32 10.83
N GLY A 31 -3.49 -25.48 11.31
CA GLY A 31 -3.11 -26.50 12.28
C GLY A 31 -3.88 -26.38 13.60
N HIS A 32 -3.86 -25.20 14.23
CA HIS A 32 -4.57 -24.94 15.48
C HIS A 32 -6.08 -25.16 15.37
N ILE A 33 -6.70 -24.78 14.26
CA ILE A 33 -8.14 -25.01 14.04
C ILE A 33 -8.42 -26.51 13.86
N ALA A 34 -7.61 -27.20 13.04
CA ALA A 34 -7.78 -28.63 12.77
C ALA A 34 -7.60 -29.48 14.04
N GLU A 35 -6.61 -29.16 14.87
CA GLU A 35 -6.38 -29.83 16.16
C GLU A 35 -7.58 -29.70 17.09
N ARG A 36 -8.12 -28.48 17.26
CA ARG A 36 -9.27 -28.24 18.15
C ARG A 36 -10.56 -28.89 17.64
N LEU A 37 -10.74 -28.95 16.32
CA LEU A 37 -11.84 -29.69 15.71
C LEU A 37 -11.70 -31.20 15.96
N GLY A 38 -10.48 -31.75 15.83
CA GLY A 38 -10.18 -33.15 16.14
C GLY A 38 -10.45 -33.52 17.60
N ASN A 39 -10.26 -32.56 18.51
CA ASN A 39 -10.57 -32.70 19.94
C ASN A 39 -12.07 -32.50 20.27
N GLY A 40 -12.94 -32.40 19.28
CA GLY A 40 -14.40 -32.33 19.46
C GLY A 40 -14.96 -30.94 19.75
N GLY A 41 -14.16 -29.87 19.61
CA GLY A 41 -14.64 -28.50 19.80
C GLY A 41 -15.55 -28.03 18.65
N PRO A 42 -16.70 -27.38 18.91
CA PRO A 42 -17.52 -26.81 17.85
C PRO A 42 -16.79 -25.64 17.16
N LEU A 43 -16.85 -25.57 15.82
CA LEU A 43 -16.13 -24.57 15.02
C LEU A 43 -16.42 -23.13 15.48
N GLU A 44 -17.68 -22.82 15.79
CA GLU A 44 -18.09 -21.47 16.22
C GLU A 44 -17.38 -21.04 17.52
N GLU A 45 -17.21 -21.96 18.47
CA GLU A 45 -16.50 -21.69 19.72
C GLU A 45 -15.02 -21.46 19.47
N ILE A 46 -14.41 -22.26 18.59
CA ILE A 46 -13.00 -22.12 18.21
C ILE A 46 -12.77 -20.76 17.56
N LEU A 47 -13.60 -20.37 16.59
CA LEU A 47 -13.49 -19.07 15.92
C LEU A 47 -13.76 -17.90 16.89
N ARG A 48 -14.70 -18.06 17.82
CA ARG A 48 -14.99 -17.07 18.87
C ARG A 48 -13.78 -16.84 19.79
N GLN A 49 -13.05 -17.91 20.14
CA GLN A 49 -11.83 -17.81 20.93
C GLN A 49 -10.66 -17.16 20.19
N LEU A 50 -10.53 -17.42 18.88
CA LEU A 50 -9.55 -16.73 18.03
C LEU A 50 -9.86 -15.24 17.87
N GLY A 51 -11.14 -14.86 17.99
CA GLY A 51 -11.58 -13.47 18.03
C GLY A 51 -11.62 -12.81 16.66
N ASP A 52 -11.51 -11.48 16.63
CA ASP A 52 -11.55 -10.70 15.39
C ASP A 52 -10.33 -10.99 14.49
N PRO A 53 -10.53 -11.44 13.23
CA PRO A 53 -9.44 -11.70 12.29
C PRO A 53 -8.47 -10.53 12.11
N ALA A 54 -8.96 -9.28 12.19
CA ALA A 54 -8.11 -8.12 12.03
C ALA A 54 -7.16 -7.94 13.21
N ARG A 55 -7.65 -8.09 14.43
CA ARG A 55 -6.83 -8.01 15.65
C ARG A 55 -5.83 -9.17 15.71
N LEU A 56 -6.25 -10.37 15.32
CA LEU A 56 -5.36 -11.53 15.25
C LEU A 56 -4.24 -11.31 14.23
N ALA A 57 -4.53 -10.76 13.06
CA ALA A 57 -3.49 -10.42 12.09
C ALA A 57 -2.50 -9.38 12.65
N GLU A 58 -2.99 -8.38 13.37
CA GLU A 58 -2.15 -7.35 13.99
C GLU A 58 -1.27 -7.89 15.12
N SER A 59 -1.74 -8.89 15.90
CA SER A 59 -0.91 -9.50 16.96
C SER A 59 0.30 -10.23 16.38
N TYR A 60 0.13 -10.96 15.27
CA TYR A 60 1.26 -11.58 14.56
C TYR A 60 2.25 -10.56 14.02
N LEU A 61 1.78 -9.40 13.56
CA LEU A 61 2.61 -8.35 12.97
C LEU A 61 3.31 -7.48 14.02
N GLY A 62 2.71 -7.31 15.19
CA GLY A 62 3.30 -6.55 16.30
C GLY A 62 4.62 -7.14 16.80
N ALA A 63 4.84 -8.45 16.59
CA ALA A 63 6.09 -9.12 16.89
C ALA A 63 7.23 -8.80 15.89
N VAL A 64 6.91 -8.26 14.70
CA VAL A 64 7.90 -8.00 13.64
C VAL A 64 8.37 -6.55 13.73
N PRO A 65 9.68 -6.29 13.94
CA PRO A 65 10.19 -4.93 14.01
C PRO A 65 10.06 -4.24 12.65
N LEU A 66 9.48 -3.04 12.65
CA LEU A 66 9.24 -2.26 11.44
C LEU A 66 10.28 -1.15 11.32
N VAL A 67 11.23 -1.34 10.39
CA VAL A 67 12.29 -0.37 10.09
C VAL A 67 11.78 0.70 9.13
N SER A 68 11.70 1.94 9.61
CA SER A 68 11.27 3.07 8.79
C SER A 68 12.22 3.33 7.61
N ALA A 69 11.64 3.54 6.43
CA ALA A 69 12.40 3.78 5.22
C ALA A 69 13.15 5.14 5.28
N PRO A 70 14.46 5.18 4.96
CA PRO A 70 15.21 6.43 4.88
C PRO A 70 14.68 7.31 3.72
N LEU A 71 14.79 8.64 3.90
CA LEU A 71 14.29 9.61 2.93
C LEU A 71 14.90 9.43 1.53
N GLY A 72 16.20 9.12 1.43
CA GLY A 72 16.86 8.89 0.14
C GLY A 72 16.22 7.78 -0.69
N ARG A 73 15.90 6.63 -0.09
CA ARG A 73 15.20 5.53 -0.80
C ARG A 73 13.79 5.94 -1.22
N ARG A 74 13.10 6.76 -0.41
CA ARG A 74 11.77 7.31 -0.76
C ARG A 74 11.88 8.26 -1.97
N VAL A 75 12.92 9.09 -2.04
CA VAL A 75 13.18 10.00 -3.16
C VAL A 75 13.48 9.20 -4.44
N VAL A 76 14.38 8.22 -4.37
CA VAL A 76 14.69 7.34 -5.53
C VAL A 76 13.43 6.65 -6.04
N ALA A 77 12.62 6.08 -5.14
CA ALA A 77 11.35 5.47 -5.52
C ALA A 77 10.42 6.46 -6.25
N LYS A 78 10.32 7.70 -5.76
CA LYS A 78 9.47 8.74 -6.38
C LYS A 78 9.99 9.15 -7.76
N LEU A 79 11.31 9.26 -7.93
CA LEU A 79 11.93 9.58 -9.23
C LEU A 79 11.66 8.47 -10.26
N VAL A 80 11.74 7.20 -9.86
CA VAL A 80 11.41 6.07 -10.73
C VAL A 80 9.93 6.11 -11.13
N ASP A 81 9.02 6.28 -10.17
CA ASP A 81 7.58 6.37 -10.47
C ASP A 81 7.27 7.57 -11.39
N ALA A 82 7.92 8.71 -11.18
CA ALA A 82 7.77 9.89 -12.03
C ALA A 82 8.30 9.65 -13.45
N GLY A 83 9.47 9.04 -13.59
CA GLY A 83 10.05 8.72 -14.90
C GLY A 83 9.16 7.78 -15.72
N VAL A 84 8.57 6.76 -15.10
CA VAL A 84 7.64 5.83 -15.76
C VAL A 84 6.40 6.58 -16.28
N VAL A 85 5.78 7.41 -15.45
CA VAL A 85 4.56 8.14 -15.85
C VAL A 85 4.87 9.21 -16.90
N LEU A 86 5.94 10.00 -16.72
CA LEU A 86 6.33 11.03 -17.67
C LEU A 86 6.75 10.43 -19.02
N GLY A 87 7.44 9.28 -19.02
CA GLY A 87 7.79 8.57 -20.25
C GLY A 87 6.57 8.09 -21.02
N ALA A 88 5.61 7.48 -20.34
CA ALA A 88 4.34 7.04 -20.94
C ALA A 88 3.53 8.23 -21.47
N ALA A 89 3.41 9.29 -20.68
CA ALA A 89 2.73 10.52 -21.04
C ALA A 89 3.34 11.21 -22.26
N GLY A 90 4.67 11.36 -22.27
CA GLY A 90 5.41 11.97 -23.38
C GLY A 90 5.23 11.17 -24.67
N SER A 91 5.30 9.84 -24.58
CA SER A 91 5.09 8.95 -25.74
C SER A 91 3.69 9.11 -26.32
N LEU A 92 2.66 9.16 -25.46
CA LEU A 92 1.28 9.36 -25.89
C LEU A 92 1.04 10.76 -26.45
N SER A 93 1.67 11.78 -25.88
CA SER A 93 1.59 13.17 -26.36
C SER A 93 2.16 13.29 -27.78
N ILE A 94 3.33 12.69 -28.03
CA ILE A 94 3.95 12.66 -29.35
C ILE A 94 3.03 11.96 -30.35
N LEU A 95 2.44 10.82 -29.96
CA LEU A 95 1.51 10.11 -30.83
C LEU A 95 0.27 10.96 -31.15
N ALA A 96 -0.34 11.59 -30.14
CA ALA A 96 -1.54 12.41 -30.30
C ALA A 96 -1.32 13.62 -31.22
N ASP A 97 -0.15 14.25 -31.12
CA ASP A 97 0.28 15.32 -32.03
C ASP A 97 0.42 14.80 -33.47
N ARG A 98 1.06 13.64 -33.66
CA ARG A 98 1.28 13.01 -34.98
C ARG A 98 0.00 12.63 -35.70
N VAL A 99 -1.03 12.22 -34.98
CA VAL A 99 -2.34 11.85 -35.56
C VAL A 99 -3.34 13.01 -35.60
N GLY A 100 -2.95 14.21 -35.16
CA GLY A 100 -3.81 15.40 -35.19
C GLY A 100 -5.05 15.30 -34.30
N LEU A 101 -4.97 14.58 -33.17
CA LEU A 101 -6.12 14.40 -32.26
C LEU A 101 -6.63 15.72 -31.67
N PHE A 102 -5.77 16.72 -31.57
CA PHE A 102 -6.08 18.03 -30.99
C PHE A 102 -5.61 19.15 -31.93
N GLY A 103 -6.33 20.27 -31.95
CA GLY A 103 -6.10 21.40 -32.85
C GLY A 103 -4.85 22.25 -32.56
N GLY A 104 -3.86 21.72 -31.85
CA GLY A 104 -2.61 22.42 -31.56
C GLY A 104 -1.74 21.74 -30.50
N ARG A 105 -0.42 21.89 -30.65
CA ARG A 105 0.59 21.27 -29.78
C ARG A 105 0.43 21.65 -28.31
N ASP A 106 0.07 22.89 -28.02
CA ASP A 106 -0.10 23.38 -26.65
C ASP A 106 -1.30 22.72 -25.96
N VAL A 107 -2.37 22.45 -26.71
CA VAL A 107 -3.55 21.72 -26.21
C VAL A 107 -3.16 20.28 -25.88
N VAL A 108 -2.40 19.61 -26.76
CA VAL A 108 -1.87 18.25 -26.51
C VAL A 108 -1.07 18.22 -25.21
N PHE A 109 -0.15 19.17 -25.03
CA PHE A 109 0.68 19.23 -23.82
C PHE A 109 -0.13 19.45 -22.54
N VAL A 110 -1.07 20.40 -22.54
CA VAL A 110 -1.92 20.68 -21.37
C VAL A 110 -2.79 19.47 -21.02
N VAL A 111 -3.43 18.85 -22.02
CA VAL A 111 -4.26 17.66 -21.83
C VAL A 111 -3.41 16.50 -21.30
N ALA A 112 -2.27 16.23 -21.93
CA ALA A 112 -1.38 15.16 -21.51
C ALA A 112 -0.86 15.37 -20.08
N PHE A 113 -0.47 16.59 -19.72
CA PHE A 113 -0.03 16.91 -18.37
C PHE A 113 -1.13 16.66 -17.33
N GLY A 114 -2.35 17.15 -17.59
CA GLY A 114 -3.50 16.94 -16.70
C GLY A 114 -3.86 15.46 -16.54
N VAL A 115 -3.93 14.72 -17.65
CA VAL A 115 -4.18 13.27 -17.64
C VAL A 115 -3.08 12.53 -16.87
N SER A 116 -1.81 12.94 -17.02
CA SER A 116 -0.68 12.32 -16.34
C SER A 116 -0.71 12.51 -14.84
N ALA A 117 -1.11 13.69 -14.36
CA ALA A 117 -1.26 13.96 -12.93
C ALA A 117 -2.36 13.05 -12.32
N LEU A 118 -3.50 12.93 -13.00
CA LEU A 118 -4.60 12.06 -12.56
C LEU A 118 -4.20 10.58 -12.63
N ALA A 119 -3.54 10.16 -13.71
CA ALA A 119 -3.03 8.81 -13.89
C ALA A 119 -2.00 8.47 -12.81
N PHE A 120 -1.09 9.38 -12.49
CA PHE A 120 -0.11 9.22 -11.40
C PHE A 120 -0.81 9.03 -10.05
N PHE A 121 -1.81 9.87 -9.74
CA PHE A 121 -2.59 9.74 -8.51
C PHE A 121 -3.32 8.38 -8.45
N ALA A 122 -4.06 8.02 -9.48
CA ALA A 122 -4.81 6.77 -9.55
C ALA A 122 -3.88 5.55 -9.45
N TYR A 123 -2.78 5.54 -10.20
CA TYR A 123 -1.75 4.51 -10.16
C TYR A 123 -1.17 4.35 -8.75
N THR A 124 -0.77 5.44 -8.10
CA THR A 124 -0.12 5.35 -6.79
C THR A 124 -1.08 4.89 -5.71
N VAL A 125 -2.34 5.36 -5.70
CA VAL A 125 -3.39 4.88 -4.79
C VAL A 125 -3.64 3.39 -5.00
N TRP A 126 -3.87 2.98 -6.25
CA TRP A 126 -4.18 1.59 -6.57
C TRP A 126 -3.02 0.65 -6.24
N ALA A 127 -1.79 1.02 -6.61
CA ALA A 127 -0.61 0.18 -6.37
C ALA A 127 -0.31 0.04 -4.86
N GLU A 128 -0.42 1.13 -4.10
CA GLU A 128 -0.26 1.08 -2.64
C GLU A 128 -1.36 0.27 -1.96
N TYR A 129 -2.62 0.42 -2.37
CA TYR A 129 -3.73 -0.38 -1.85
C TYR A 129 -3.56 -1.88 -2.17
N ARG A 130 -3.23 -2.20 -3.43
CA ARG A 130 -3.29 -3.57 -3.93
C ARG A 130 -2.02 -4.38 -3.67
N TYR A 131 -0.87 -3.74 -3.71
CA TYR A 131 0.45 -4.38 -3.61
C TYR A 131 1.26 -3.90 -2.41
N GLY A 132 0.79 -2.88 -1.69
CA GLY A 132 1.55 -2.25 -0.62
C GLY A 132 2.78 -1.48 -1.13
N ALA A 133 2.95 -1.29 -2.43
CA ALA A 133 4.07 -0.55 -3.00
C ALA A 133 3.76 -0.13 -4.44
N THR A 134 4.30 1.02 -4.83
CA THR A 134 4.43 1.40 -6.25
C THR A 134 5.63 0.68 -6.87
N VAL A 135 5.75 0.68 -8.20
CA VAL A 135 6.90 0.11 -8.91
C VAL A 135 8.21 0.69 -8.40
N GLY A 136 8.32 2.01 -8.30
CA GLY A 136 9.51 2.67 -7.76
C GLY A 136 9.81 2.27 -6.32
N LYS A 137 8.78 2.16 -5.46
CA LYS A 137 8.96 1.68 -4.07
C LYS A 137 9.40 0.22 -4.03
N SER A 138 8.82 -0.62 -4.89
CA SER A 138 9.15 -2.04 -4.98
C SER A 138 10.61 -2.24 -5.36
N LEU A 139 11.10 -1.49 -6.36
CA LEU A 139 12.49 -1.48 -6.80
C LEU A 139 13.45 -0.94 -5.73
N ALA A 140 13.01 0.04 -4.94
CA ALA A 140 13.77 0.57 -3.81
C ALA A 140 13.71 -0.32 -2.54
N GLY A 141 13.08 -1.50 -2.61
CA GLY A 141 12.94 -2.42 -1.47
C GLY A 141 12.03 -1.87 -0.37
N LEU A 142 11.03 -1.08 -0.73
CA LEU A 142 10.12 -0.41 0.19
C LEU A 142 8.70 -0.98 0.10
N ARG A 143 7.98 -0.88 1.21
CA ARG A 143 6.53 -1.16 1.29
C ARG A 143 5.82 -0.20 2.21
N VAL A 144 4.53 -0.02 1.97
CA VAL A 144 3.61 0.82 2.72
C VAL A 144 2.71 -0.08 3.55
N VAL A 145 2.68 0.18 4.84
CA VAL A 145 1.93 -0.60 5.84
C VAL A 145 1.26 0.34 6.83
N ARG A 146 0.29 -0.17 7.57
CA ARG A 146 -0.24 0.49 8.78
C ARG A 146 0.84 0.58 9.85
N GLU A 147 0.58 1.34 10.91
CA GLU A 147 1.49 1.36 12.06
C GLU A 147 1.69 -0.03 12.68
N SER A 148 0.64 -0.86 12.68
CA SER A 148 0.65 -2.27 13.09
C SER A 148 1.41 -3.20 12.13
N GLY A 149 1.81 -2.73 10.94
CA GLY A 149 2.43 -3.56 9.90
C GLY A 149 1.45 -4.20 8.94
N ALA A 150 0.14 -4.10 9.19
CA ALA A 150 -0.90 -4.65 8.34
C ALA A 150 -1.01 -3.90 7.01
N SER A 151 -1.69 -4.49 6.02
CA SER A 151 -1.97 -3.82 4.76
C SER A 151 -2.84 -2.57 4.96
N ILE A 152 -2.55 -1.51 4.21
CA ILE A 152 -3.36 -0.30 4.23
C ILE A 152 -4.67 -0.52 3.47
N GLY A 153 -5.73 0.15 3.90
CA GLY A 153 -7.01 0.19 3.18
C GLY A 153 -7.01 1.23 2.05
N LEU A 154 -8.03 1.17 1.18
CA LEU A 154 -8.18 2.11 0.07
C LEU A 154 -8.28 3.57 0.53
N GLY A 155 -9.10 3.85 1.55
CA GLY A 155 -9.22 5.20 2.12
C GLY A 155 -7.89 5.73 2.67
N GLN A 156 -7.09 4.87 3.31
CA GLN A 156 -5.75 5.25 3.76
C GLN A 156 -4.84 5.55 2.57
N ALA A 157 -4.87 4.74 1.52
CA ALA A 157 -4.10 4.97 0.30
C ALA A 157 -4.45 6.33 -0.35
N VAL A 158 -5.74 6.68 -0.42
CA VAL A 158 -6.21 7.98 -0.94
C VAL A 158 -5.70 9.13 -0.08
N VAL A 159 -5.95 9.09 1.23
CA VAL A 159 -5.56 10.17 2.17
C VAL A 159 -4.07 10.45 2.10
N ARG A 160 -3.23 9.41 1.99
CA ARG A 160 -1.77 9.54 1.87
C ARG A 160 -1.29 10.29 0.62
N GLN A 161 -2.08 10.32 -0.45
CA GLN A 161 -1.71 10.95 -1.71
C GLN A 161 -2.32 12.35 -1.90
N LEU A 162 -3.26 12.76 -1.04
CA LEU A 162 -3.87 14.10 -1.08
C LEU A 162 -2.88 15.27 -1.09
N PRO A 163 -1.69 15.22 -0.44
CA PRO A 163 -0.70 16.29 -0.55
C PRO A 163 -0.26 16.62 -1.96
N HIS A 164 -0.30 15.64 -2.87
CA HIS A 164 0.05 15.84 -4.27
C HIS A 164 -1.07 16.53 -5.05
N LEU A 165 -2.33 16.30 -4.67
CA LEU A 165 -3.49 16.94 -5.31
C LEU A 165 -3.72 18.36 -4.79
N LEU A 166 -3.49 18.60 -3.50
CA LEU A 166 -3.71 19.88 -2.82
C LEU A 166 -2.50 20.83 -2.89
N SER A 167 -1.44 20.46 -3.62
CA SER A 167 -0.17 21.21 -3.66
C SER A 167 0.52 21.38 -2.29
N LEU A 168 0.19 20.53 -1.32
CA LEU A 168 0.77 20.54 0.04
C LEU A 168 1.99 19.62 0.20
N SER A 169 2.56 19.16 -0.92
CA SER A 169 3.61 18.13 -0.93
C SER A 169 4.88 18.52 -0.18
N VAL A 170 5.28 19.79 -0.25
CA VAL A 170 6.47 20.29 0.45
C VAL A 170 6.27 20.24 1.97
N ILE A 171 5.13 20.77 2.42
CA ILE A 171 4.75 20.80 3.85
C ILE A 171 4.64 19.37 4.39
N ASP A 172 4.00 18.47 3.63
CA ASP A 172 3.86 17.06 3.98
C ASP A 172 5.22 16.39 4.20
N VAL A 173 6.16 16.55 3.26
CA VAL A 173 7.50 15.93 3.35
C VAL A 173 8.34 16.50 4.48
N VAL A 174 8.29 17.82 4.72
CA VAL A 174 9.02 18.46 5.82
C VAL A 174 8.62 17.89 7.17
N PHE A 175 7.35 17.50 7.34
CA PHE A 175 6.87 16.85 8.56
C PHE A 175 7.58 15.52 8.88
N ALA A 176 8.11 14.82 7.86
CA ALA A 176 8.88 13.59 8.06
C ALA A 176 10.24 13.80 8.74
N LEU A 177 10.74 15.04 8.80
CA LEU A 177 11.95 15.38 9.56
C LEU A 177 11.68 15.50 11.06
N PHE A 178 10.44 15.73 11.45
CA PHE A 178 10.03 15.96 12.84
C PHE A 178 9.38 14.74 13.50
N THR A 179 9.20 13.63 12.78
CA THR A 179 8.59 12.41 13.31
C THR A 179 9.64 11.31 13.49
N GLU A 180 9.63 10.64 14.65
CA GLU A 180 10.55 9.55 14.95
C GLU A 180 10.52 8.43 13.91
N LYS A 181 9.31 8.12 13.41
CA LYS A 181 9.06 7.08 12.41
C LYS A 181 9.30 7.56 10.97
N LYS A 182 9.78 8.78 10.74
CA LYS A 182 9.98 9.40 9.42
C LYS A 182 8.71 9.40 8.56
N GLN A 183 7.57 9.67 9.20
CA GLN A 183 6.26 9.76 8.58
C GLN A 183 5.98 11.20 8.12
N ARG A 184 5.49 11.33 6.88
CA ARG A 184 4.95 12.61 6.40
C ARG A 184 3.62 12.94 7.08
N ALA A 185 3.16 14.19 7.06
CA ALA A 185 1.97 14.63 7.76
C ALA A 185 0.73 13.76 7.44
N PHE A 186 0.51 13.44 6.16
CA PHE A 186 -0.62 12.63 5.73
C PHE A 186 -0.39 11.12 5.95
N GLU A 187 0.85 10.70 6.20
CA GLU A 187 1.14 9.34 6.68
C GLU A 187 0.70 9.17 8.14
N VAL A 188 0.94 10.18 8.96
CA VAL A 188 0.43 10.24 10.34
C VAL A 188 -1.09 10.26 10.35
N LEU A 189 -1.71 11.14 9.55
CA LEU A 189 -3.18 11.24 9.45
C LEU A 189 -3.83 9.91 9.04
N SER A 190 -3.23 9.20 8.09
CA SER A 190 -3.71 7.91 7.60
C SER A 190 -3.26 6.72 8.44
N ARG A 191 -2.55 6.92 9.56
CA ARG A 191 -1.99 5.88 10.44
C ARG A 191 -1.21 4.82 9.67
N SER A 192 -0.29 5.27 8.83
CA SER A 192 0.49 4.40 7.96
C SER A 192 1.91 4.91 7.81
N ARG A 193 2.81 4.04 7.37
CA ARG A 193 4.24 4.34 7.23
C ARG A 193 4.86 3.55 6.09
N VAL A 194 5.98 4.06 5.58
CA VAL A 194 6.81 3.34 4.61
C VAL A 194 7.96 2.68 5.36
N VAL A 195 8.10 1.38 5.17
CA VAL A 195 9.11 0.54 5.82
C VAL A 195 9.97 -0.15 4.77
N VAL A 196 11.15 -0.58 5.20
CA VAL A 196 11.99 -1.48 4.39
C VAL A 196 11.32 -2.87 4.35
N ARG A 197 11.40 -3.54 3.19
CA ARG A 197 10.90 -4.91 3.03
C ARG A 197 11.72 -5.93 3.80
#